data_AF-A0AAV4UP77-F1
#
_entry.id   AF-A0AAV4UP77-F1
#
_cell.length_a   1.000
_cell.length_b   1.000
_cell.length_c   1.000
_cell.angle_alpha   90.00
_cell.angle_beta   90.00
_cell.angle_gamma   90.00
#
_symmetry.space_group_name_H-M   'P 1'
#
loop_
_entity.id
_entity.type
_entity.pdbx_description
1 polymer ?
#
loop_
_entity_poly.entity_id
_entity_poly.type
_entity_poly.pdbx_seq_one_letter_code
_entity_poly.pdbx_strand_id
1 'polypeptide(L)'
;MKCSLAKEAGQIGQQFGKILPTEGPSITGGRSKYRIGDTVYVNCTSSKSKPAATLRWYINDELATVDNELEHSTTLHSDGLETSSLSLKFMVNELHFRRGNMKLKCTATISRVYTMSNEELVFGTGLRQQASGLHITEKSSHGET
;
A
#
# COMPACT_ATOMS: atom_id res chain seq x y z
N MET A 1 -11.63 -34.75 18.93
CA MET A 1 -10.33 -34.31 19.48
C MET A 1 -10.19 -32.82 19.21
N LYS A 2 -10.27 -31.96 20.22
CA LYS A 2 -9.99 -30.52 20.08
C LYS A 2 -8.48 -30.35 20.23
N CYS A 3 -7.78 -29.95 19.17
CA CYS A 3 -6.45 -29.38 19.33
C CYS A 3 -6.62 -27.98 19.92
N SER A 4 -6.54 -27.88 21.24
CA SER A 4 -6.42 -26.59 21.92
C SER A 4 -5.03 -26.02 21.66
N LEU A 5 -4.90 -25.16 20.65
CA LEU A 5 -3.80 -24.22 20.54
C LEU A 5 -4.19 -22.93 21.28
N ALA A 6 -4.17 -22.96 22.60
CA ALA A 6 -3.90 -21.74 23.34
C ALA A 6 -2.41 -21.46 23.15
N LYS A 7 -2.05 -20.75 22.07
CA LYS A 7 -0.73 -20.15 21.98
C LYS A 7 -0.79 -18.84 22.74
N GLU A 8 -0.16 -18.84 23.91
CA GLU A 8 0.28 -17.63 24.58
C GLU A 8 0.89 -16.70 23.53
N ALA A 9 0.32 -15.51 23.38
CA ALA A 9 1.03 -14.42 22.75
C ALA A 9 2.14 -14.00 23.73
N GLY A 10 3.22 -14.79 23.75
CA GLY A 10 4.48 -14.45 24.39
C GLY A 10 4.97 -13.15 23.76
N GLN A 11 4.74 -12.06 24.48
CA GLN A 11 5.09 -10.72 24.09
C GLN A 11 6.59 -10.53 24.28
N ILE A 12 7.38 -10.89 23.27
CA ILE A 12 8.83 -10.66 23.25
C ILE A 12 9.22 -9.79 22.05
N GLY A 13 9.36 -8.48 22.33
CA GLY A 13 10.18 -7.46 21.64
C GLY A 13 9.84 -7.16 20.16
N GLN A 14 9.44 -5.98 19.71
CA GLN A 14 9.64 -4.62 20.21
C GLN A 14 8.42 -3.79 19.79
N GLN A 15 7.57 -3.43 20.75
CA GLN A 15 6.65 -2.31 20.53
C GLN A 15 7.46 -1.02 20.67
N PHE A 16 8.24 -0.68 19.65
CA PHE A 16 8.61 0.72 19.48
C PHE A 16 7.28 1.45 19.22
N GLY A 17 6.83 2.20 20.23
CA GLY A 17 5.52 2.84 20.22
C GLY A 17 5.27 3.54 18.89
N LYS A 18 4.11 3.29 18.29
CA LYS A 18 3.65 4.05 17.12
C LYS A 18 3.60 5.52 17.53
N ILE A 19 4.45 6.35 16.94
CA ILE A 19 4.47 7.80 17.20
C ILE A 19 3.80 8.48 16.02
N LEU A 20 2.71 9.19 16.31
CA LEU A 20 1.95 9.94 15.32
C LEU A 20 2.61 11.31 15.08
N PRO A 21 2.44 11.88 13.88
CA PRO A 21 2.96 13.19 13.58
C PRO A 21 2.14 14.24 14.32
N THR A 22 2.79 15.33 14.74
CA THR A 22 2.15 16.43 15.46
C THR A 22 1.31 17.33 14.55
N GLU A 23 1.60 17.32 13.25
CA GLU A 23 0.95 18.18 12.26
C GLU A 23 0.84 17.47 10.89
N GLY A 24 0.18 18.11 9.94
CA GLY A 24 0.08 17.63 8.56
C GLY A 24 1.38 17.87 7.77
N PRO A 25 1.52 17.25 6.58
CA PRO A 25 2.69 17.48 5.75
C PRO A 25 2.75 18.91 5.21
N SER A 26 3.95 19.43 5.05
CA SER A 26 4.21 20.77 4.50
C SER A 26 4.63 20.70 3.04
N ILE A 27 4.09 21.60 2.21
CA ILE A 27 4.47 21.77 0.80
C ILE A 27 5.41 22.96 0.64
N THR A 28 6.51 22.77 -0.10
CA THR A 28 7.54 23.79 -0.37
C THR A 28 7.90 23.82 -1.86
N GLY A 29 8.57 24.90 -2.32
CA GLY A 29 8.99 25.09 -3.71
C GLY A 29 7.90 25.63 -4.66
N GLY A 30 6.65 25.72 -4.19
CA GLY A 30 5.53 26.22 -4.98
C GLY A 30 5.59 27.72 -5.27
N ARG A 31 4.98 28.13 -6.39
CA ARG A 31 4.76 29.54 -6.77
C ARG A 31 3.30 29.92 -6.57
N SER A 32 3.04 31.22 -6.37
CA SER A 32 1.69 31.75 -6.23
C SER A 32 0.87 31.72 -7.53
N LYS A 33 1.54 31.68 -8.68
CA LYS A 33 0.93 31.63 -10.02
C LYS A 33 1.77 30.77 -10.96
N TYR A 34 1.09 30.03 -11.83
CA TYR A 34 1.67 29.25 -12.92
C TYR A 34 0.94 29.55 -14.22
N ARG A 35 1.64 29.42 -15.34
CA ARG A 35 1.11 29.49 -16.71
C ARG A 35 1.26 28.13 -17.39
N ILE A 36 0.50 27.93 -18.46
CA ILE A 36 0.68 26.78 -19.35
C ILE A 36 2.12 26.78 -19.88
N GLY A 37 2.77 25.61 -19.88
CA GLY A 37 4.18 25.43 -20.24
C GLY A 37 5.15 25.61 -19.07
N ASP A 38 4.73 26.18 -17.94
CA ASP A 38 5.59 26.25 -16.75
C ASP A 38 5.86 24.85 -16.21
N THR A 39 7.05 24.66 -15.64
CA THR A 39 7.36 23.46 -14.84
C THR A 39 7.03 23.72 -13.38
N VAL A 40 6.13 22.92 -12.83
CA VAL A 40 5.93 22.82 -11.38
C VAL A 40 7.00 21.88 -10.84
N TYR A 41 7.71 22.31 -9.80
CA TYR A 41 8.60 21.46 -9.02
C TYR A 41 8.43 21.81 -7.55
N VAL A 42 7.77 20.92 -6.82
CA VAL A 42 7.41 21.12 -5.41
C VAL A 42 7.79 19.90 -4.60
N ASN A 43 8.08 20.12 -3.31
CA ASN A 43 8.40 19.04 -2.38
C ASN A 43 7.39 19.02 -1.23
N CYS A 44 6.92 17.84 -0.89
CA CYS A 44 6.09 17.60 0.29
C CYS A 44 6.92 16.85 1.33
N THR A 45 6.93 17.33 2.57
CA THR A 45 7.64 16.69 3.68
C THR A 45 6.68 16.41 4.83
N SER A 46 6.70 15.18 5.36
CA SER A 46 5.94 14.81 6.55
C SER A 46 6.61 15.33 7.82
N SER A 47 5.83 15.56 8.87
CA SER A 47 6.38 15.66 10.22
C SER A 47 6.97 14.31 10.67
N LYS A 48 7.78 14.36 11.71
CA LYS A 48 8.41 13.17 12.31
C LYS A 48 7.35 12.19 12.82
N SER A 49 7.52 10.91 12.51
CA SER A 49 6.65 9.84 12.99
C SER A 49 7.36 8.49 13.05
N LYS A 50 6.72 7.48 13.62
CA LYS A 50 7.19 6.09 13.54
C LYS A 50 6.00 5.14 13.42
N PRO A 51 5.88 4.37 12.31
CA PRO A 51 6.77 4.36 11.14
C PRO A 51 6.68 5.66 10.31
N ALA A 52 7.59 5.81 9.35
CA ALA A 52 7.58 6.87 8.35
C ALA A 52 6.24 6.95 7.61
N ALA A 53 5.74 8.16 7.39
CA ALA A 53 4.47 8.34 6.71
C ALA A 53 4.57 8.04 5.21
N THR A 54 3.56 7.41 4.63
CA THR A 54 3.43 7.30 3.18
C THR A 54 2.84 8.60 2.63
N LEU A 55 3.57 9.26 1.73
CA LEU A 55 3.13 10.49 1.07
C LEU A 55 2.44 10.21 -0.26
N ARG A 56 1.45 11.04 -0.61
CA ARG A 56 0.78 11.03 -1.93
C ARG A 56 0.45 12.44 -2.39
N TRP A 57 0.61 12.68 -3.68
CA TRP A 57 0.25 13.93 -4.34
C TRP A 57 -1.08 13.84 -5.05
N TYR A 58 -1.81 14.95 -5.03
CA TYR A 58 -3.06 15.13 -5.76
C TYR A 58 -3.04 16.47 -6.50
N ILE A 59 -3.45 16.44 -7.76
CA ILE A 59 -3.66 17.61 -8.61
C ILE A 59 -5.17 17.70 -8.84
N ASN A 60 -5.79 18.78 -8.38
CA ASN A 60 -7.25 18.97 -8.42
C ASN A 60 -8.04 17.79 -7.83
N ASP A 61 -7.56 17.28 -6.69
CA ASP A 61 -8.14 16.15 -5.95
C ASP A 61 -8.05 14.77 -6.67
N GLU A 62 -7.39 14.70 -7.82
CA GLU A 62 -7.02 13.45 -8.50
C GLU A 62 -5.59 13.05 -8.15
N LEU A 63 -5.36 11.74 -7.94
CA LEU A 63 -4.04 11.23 -7.60
C LEU A 63 -3.07 11.50 -8.76
N ALA A 64 -1.89 12.04 -8.43
CA ALA A 64 -0.83 12.24 -9.43
C ALA A 64 -0.44 10.89 -10.06
N THR A 65 -0.41 10.84 -11.40
CA THR A 65 -0.07 9.65 -12.19
C THR A 65 1.45 9.48 -12.35
N VAL A 66 1.85 8.32 -12.90
CA VAL A 66 3.26 7.96 -13.16
C VAL A 66 3.93 8.88 -14.20
N ASP A 67 3.16 9.56 -15.04
CA ASP A 67 3.69 10.57 -15.98
C ASP A 67 4.31 11.78 -15.26
N ASN A 68 3.99 11.94 -13.97
CA ASN A 68 4.66 12.92 -13.12
C ASN A 68 5.92 12.30 -12.54
N GLU A 69 7.02 13.04 -12.58
CA GLU A 69 8.25 12.60 -11.92
C GLU A 69 8.04 12.73 -10.40
N LEU A 70 8.04 11.58 -9.72
CA LEU A 70 7.89 11.45 -8.27
C LEU A 70 9.18 10.92 -7.68
N GLU A 71 9.77 11.66 -6.75
CA GLU A 71 10.98 11.25 -6.05
C GLU A 71 10.67 11.08 -4.56
N HIS A 72 10.87 9.87 -4.03
CA HIS A 72 10.59 9.53 -2.65
C HIS A 72 11.88 9.43 -1.84
N SER A 73 11.87 9.96 -0.62
CA SER A 73 12.97 9.78 0.34
C SER A 73 12.45 9.66 1.77
N THR A 74 13.21 8.96 2.61
CA THR A 74 12.95 8.83 4.04
C THR A 74 14.21 9.17 4.81
N THR A 75 14.09 10.00 5.84
CA THR A 75 15.20 10.38 6.72
C THR A 75 14.92 9.86 8.12
N LEU A 76 15.86 9.08 8.66
CA LEU A 76 15.87 8.66 10.06
C LEU A 76 16.60 9.73 10.90
N HIS A 77 15.96 10.19 11.95
CA HIS A 77 16.49 11.21 12.86
C HIS A 77 17.20 10.56 14.06
N SER A 78 17.99 11.35 14.78
CA SER A 78 18.71 10.89 15.98
C SER A 78 17.80 10.45 17.13
N ASP A 79 16.57 10.96 17.19
CA ASP A 79 15.51 10.54 18.13
C ASP A 79 14.84 9.21 17.74
N GLY A 80 15.25 8.61 16.62
CA GLY A 80 14.70 7.36 16.10
C GLY A 80 13.34 7.49 15.42
N LEU A 81 12.85 8.72 15.19
CA LEU A 81 11.70 9.03 14.35
C LEU A 81 12.11 9.24 12.89
N GLU A 82 11.13 9.18 12.01
CA GLU A 82 11.33 9.21 10.56
C GLU A 82 10.51 10.34 9.93
N THR A 83 11.07 10.99 8.91
CA THR A 83 10.32 11.91 8.02
C THR A 83 10.38 11.40 6.60
N SER A 84 9.26 11.45 5.89
CA SER A 84 9.21 11.15 4.46
C SER A 84 9.15 12.44 3.66
N SER A 85 9.79 12.47 2.50
CA SER A 85 9.63 13.53 1.51
C SER A 85 9.25 12.95 0.15
N LEU A 86 8.41 13.68 -0.57
CA LEU A 86 7.94 13.33 -1.90
C LEU A 86 7.91 14.57 -2.80
N SER A 87 8.80 14.59 -3.79
CA SER A 87 8.84 15.63 -4.82
C SER A 87 7.81 15.32 -5.92
N LEU A 88 7.24 16.38 -6.49
CA LEU A 88 6.35 16.34 -7.65
C LEU A 88 6.88 17.30 -8.70
N LYS A 89 7.13 16.77 -9.91
CA LYS A 89 7.48 17.58 -11.08
C LYS A 89 6.62 17.23 -12.28
N PHE A 90 6.06 18.27 -12.91
CA PHE A 90 5.28 18.15 -14.15
C PHE A 90 5.22 19.47 -14.91
N MET A 91 4.88 19.39 -16.20
CA MET A 91 4.61 20.56 -17.03
C MET A 91 3.13 20.92 -16.99
N VAL A 92 2.83 22.20 -16.76
CA VAL A 92 1.46 22.70 -16.69
C VAL A 92 0.82 22.70 -18.08
N ASN A 93 -0.39 22.15 -18.19
CA ASN A 93 -1.20 22.16 -19.39
C ASN A 93 -2.61 22.67 -19.06
N GLU A 94 -3.46 22.80 -20.08
CA GLU A 94 -4.84 23.32 -19.93
C GLU A 94 -5.71 22.46 -19.00
N LEU A 95 -5.51 21.14 -18.99
CA LEU A 95 -6.30 20.20 -18.18
C LEU A 95 -6.06 20.36 -16.67
N HIS A 96 -4.91 20.93 -16.29
CA HIS A 96 -4.58 21.19 -14.88
C HIS A 96 -5.32 22.41 -14.31
N PHE A 97 -5.95 23.26 -15.12
CA PHE A 97 -6.71 24.41 -14.65
C PHE A 97 -8.21 24.13 -14.64
N ARG A 98 -8.80 24.09 -13.43
CA ARG A 98 -10.25 24.03 -13.23
C ARG A 98 -10.77 25.40 -12.83
N ARG A 99 -11.59 26.01 -13.69
CA ARG A 99 -12.11 27.38 -13.48
C ARG A 99 -10.97 28.38 -13.20
N GLY A 100 -9.88 28.27 -13.96
CA GLY A 100 -8.70 29.14 -13.85
C GLY A 100 -7.77 28.86 -12.66
N ASN A 101 -8.02 27.84 -11.86
CA ASN A 101 -7.22 27.50 -10.69
C ASN A 101 -6.65 26.08 -10.78
N MET A 102 -5.47 25.88 -10.21
CA MET A 102 -4.83 24.57 -10.05
C MET A 102 -4.59 24.34 -8.56
N LYS A 103 -5.10 23.22 -8.03
CA LYS A 103 -4.97 22.87 -6.61
C LYS A 103 -3.98 21.73 -6.46
N LEU A 104 -2.94 21.94 -5.66
CA LEU A 104 -2.01 20.89 -5.24
C LEU A 104 -2.34 20.49 -3.81
N LYS A 105 -2.37 19.19 -3.54
CA LYS A 105 -2.59 18.64 -2.20
C LYS A 105 -1.63 17.48 -1.97
N CYS A 106 -0.98 17.47 -0.82
CA CYS A 106 -0.21 16.34 -0.35
C CYS A 106 -0.88 15.72 0.88
N THR A 107 -0.87 14.40 0.98
CA THR A 107 -1.37 13.67 2.15
C THR A 107 -0.26 12.81 2.73
N ALA A 108 -0.20 12.73 4.07
CA ALA A 108 0.66 11.83 4.80
C ALA A 108 -0.18 10.79 5.56
N THR A 109 0.08 9.51 5.33
CA THR A 109 -0.67 8.41 5.93
C THR A 109 0.26 7.49 6.70
N ILE A 110 -0.09 7.16 7.96
CA ILE A 110 0.63 6.17 8.76
C ILE A 110 -0.24 4.94 8.97
N SER A 111 0.06 3.89 8.21
CA SER A 111 -0.61 2.60 8.33
C SER A 111 -0.49 2.04 9.75
N ARG A 112 -1.57 1.43 10.25
CA ARG A 112 -1.51 0.61 11.46
C ARG A 112 -0.85 -0.71 11.08
N VAL A 113 0.40 -0.91 11.43
CA VAL A 113 1.08 -2.20 11.23
C VAL A 113 0.60 -3.16 12.32
N TYR A 114 -0.62 -3.67 12.18
CA TYR A 114 -1.03 -4.89 12.87
C TYR A 114 -2.16 -5.56 12.10
N THR A 115 -1.81 -6.61 11.37
CA THR A 115 -2.74 -7.49 10.67
C THR A 115 -2.74 -8.82 11.41
N MET A 116 -3.89 -9.24 11.93
CA MET A 116 -4.11 -10.59 12.45
C MET A 116 -5.14 -11.30 11.58
N SER A 117 -4.89 -12.55 11.22
CA SER A 117 -5.87 -13.43 10.61
C SER A 117 -5.83 -14.81 11.27
N ASN A 118 -6.97 -15.49 11.26
CA ASN A 118 -7.08 -16.90 11.61
C ASN A 118 -7.96 -17.56 10.54
N GLU A 119 -7.54 -18.72 10.05
CA GLU A 119 -8.23 -19.48 9.02
C GLU A 119 -8.49 -20.91 9.53
N GLU A 120 -9.72 -21.40 9.37
CA GLU A 120 -10.10 -22.76 9.72
C GLU A 120 -10.76 -23.43 8.52
N LEU A 121 -10.17 -24.53 8.03
CA LEU A 121 -10.77 -25.36 6.99
C LEU A 121 -11.60 -26.47 7.65
N VAL A 122 -12.92 -26.43 7.47
CA VAL A 122 -13.84 -27.44 7.99
C VAL A 122 -14.31 -28.33 6.85
N PHE A 123 -13.90 -29.60 6.87
CA PHE A 123 -14.41 -30.60 5.94
C PHE A 123 -15.73 -31.16 6.48
N GLY A 124 -16.81 -31.00 5.72
CA GLY A 124 -18.08 -31.66 6.02
C GLY A 124 -17.96 -33.16 5.79
N THR A 125 -18.15 -33.96 6.84
CA THR A 125 -18.25 -35.42 6.73
C THR A 125 -19.53 -35.76 5.95
N GLY A 126 -19.41 -36.03 4.64
CA GLY A 126 -20.53 -36.46 3.81
C GLY A 126 -20.53 -36.03 2.33
N LEU A 127 -19.61 -35.17 1.89
CA LEU A 127 -19.54 -34.78 0.47
C LEU A 127 -18.81 -35.84 -0.36
N ARG A 128 -19.59 -36.66 -1.07
CA ARG A 128 -19.10 -37.61 -2.09
C ARG A 128 -18.48 -36.81 -3.24
N GLN A 129 -17.15 -36.72 -3.30
CA GLN A 129 -16.48 -36.29 -4.53
C GLN A 129 -16.60 -37.43 -5.55
N GLN A 130 -17.40 -37.23 -6.59
CA GLN A 130 -17.32 -38.06 -7.78
C GLN A 130 -16.07 -37.62 -8.56
N ALA A 131 -14.93 -38.21 -8.24
CA ALA A 131 -13.83 -38.27 -9.19
C ALA A 131 -14.24 -39.26 -10.28
N SER A 132 -14.63 -38.75 -11.45
CA SER A 132 -14.86 -39.58 -12.64
C SER A 132 -13.57 -40.32 -12.97
N GLY A 133 -13.55 -41.63 -12.73
CA GLY A 133 -12.40 -42.50 -12.98
C GLY A 133 -12.11 -42.63 -14.47
N LEU A 134 -10.82 -42.52 -14.80
CA LEU A 134 -10.25 -42.80 -16.12
C LEU A 134 -10.34 -44.31 -16.43
N HIS A 135 -10.80 -44.63 -17.65
CA HIS A 135 -11.06 -45.98 -18.16
C HIS A 135 -9.76 -46.67 -18.64
N ILE A 136 -9.58 -47.97 -18.37
CA ILE A 136 -8.70 -48.83 -19.18
C ILE A 136 -9.49 -50.12 -19.48
N THR A 137 -9.81 -50.30 -20.76
CA THR A 137 -10.42 -51.52 -21.29
C THR A 137 -9.31 -52.51 -21.61
N GLU A 138 -9.25 -53.65 -20.93
CA GLU A 138 -8.40 -54.76 -21.37
C GLU A 138 -9.17 -55.66 -22.36
N LYS A 139 -8.60 -55.78 -23.56
CA LYS A 139 -8.91 -56.85 -24.53
C LYS A 139 -7.69 -57.77 -24.61
N SER A 140 -7.88 -59.07 -24.35
CA SER A 140 -7.17 -60.23 -24.94
C SER A 140 -7.73 -61.48 -24.24
N SER A 141 -8.46 -62.39 -24.89
CA SER A 141 -8.04 -63.50 -25.77
C SER A 141 -7.21 -64.59 -25.06
N HIS A 142 -7.37 -65.86 -25.50
CA HIS A 142 -6.90 -67.17 -24.97
C HIS A 142 -7.97 -67.87 -24.09
N GLY A 143 -8.45 -69.10 -24.34
CA GLY A 143 -7.99 -70.20 -25.20
C GLY A 143 -7.88 -71.50 -24.37
N GLU A 144 -8.68 -72.52 -24.72
CA GLU A 144 -8.62 -73.96 -24.32
C GLU A 144 -8.88 -74.31 -22.83
N THR A 145 -9.64 -75.34 -22.47
CA THR A 145 -9.76 -76.71 -23.00
C THR A 145 -11.18 -77.25 -22.88
#